data_AF-A0A9D6NU79-F1
#
_entry.id   AF-A0A9D6NU79-F1
#
_cell.length_a   1.000
_cell.length_b   1.000
_cell.length_c   1.000
_cell.angle_alpha   90.00
_cell.angle_beta   90.00
_cell.angle_gamma   90.00
#
_symmetry.space_group_name_H-M   'P 1'
#
loop_
_entity.id
_entity.type
_entity.pdbx_description
1 polymer ?
#
loop_
_entity_poly.entity_id
_entity_poly.type
_entity_poly.pdbx_seq_one_letter_code
_entity_poly.pdbx_strand_id
1 'polypeptide(L)' 'MELSRVYLPARAQAVTIAGRHVYTAAGEAGLRIVDVSDPSAAREVGFDLGSAFDVAVVGNLA' A
#
# COMPACT_ATOMS: atom_id res chain seq x y z
N MET A 1 -7.55 13.83 -13.86
CA MET A 1 -6.30 14.53 -13.48
C MET A 1 -5.68 13.72 -12.36
N GLU A 2 -4.38 13.43 -12.43
CA GLU A 2 -3.62 12.76 -11.36
C GLU A 2 -3.33 13.77 -10.24
N LEU A 3 -3.59 13.41 -8.97
CA LEU A 3 -3.44 14.30 -7.82
C LEU A 3 -2.07 14.20 -7.15
N SER A 4 -1.47 13.00 -7.14
CA SER A 4 -0.12 12.74 -6.63
C SER A 4 0.41 11.39 -7.13
N ARG A 5 1.71 11.15 -6.93
CA ARG A 5 2.37 9.89 -7.26
C ARG A 5 3.39 9.50 -6.20
N VAL A 6 3.38 8.24 -5.80
CA VAL A 6 4.39 7.62 -4.92
C VAL A 6 5.14 6.56 -5.73
N TYR A 7 6.47 6.61 -5.70
CA TYR A 7 7.31 5.58 -6.31
C TYR A 7 7.57 4.48 -5.29
N LEU A 8 7.16 3.25 -5.62
CA LEU A 8 7.45 2.06 -4.82
C LEU A 8 8.63 1.29 -5.43
N PRO A 9 9.45 0.60 -4.61
CA PRO A 9 10.67 -0.08 -5.06
C PRO A 9 10.44 -1.28 -5.99
N ALA A 10 9.19 -1.71 -6.17
CA ALA A 10 8.84 -2.82 -7.07
C ALA A 10 7.43 -2.64 -7.64
N ARG A 11 7.09 -3.50 -8.62
CA ARG A 11 5.74 -3.54 -9.19
C ARG A 11 4.75 -4.05 -8.15
N ALA A 12 3.63 -3.35 -8.03
CA ALA A 12 2.49 -3.82 -7.26
C ALA A 12 1.92 -5.09 -7.90
N GLN A 13 1.76 -6.14 -7.09
CA GLN A 13 1.07 -7.38 -7.43
C GLN A 13 -0.40 -7.30 -7.03
N ALA A 14 -0.66 -6.75 -5.84
CA ALA A 14 -2.00 -6.51 -5.32
C ALA A 14 -2.03 -5.19 -4.54
N VAL A 15 -3.19 -4.54 -4.51
CA VAL A 15 -3.43 -3.30 -3.78
C VAL A 15 -4.78 -3.39 -3.08
N THR A 16 -4.83 -2.94 -1.83
CA THR A 16 -6.09 -2.75 -1.11
C THR A 16 -6.05 -1.46 -0.28
N ILE A 17 -7.22 -0.99 0.13
CA ILE A 17 -7.39 0.24 0.89
C ILE A 17 -8.09 -0.08 2.21
N ALA A 18 -7.51 0.36 3.32
CA ALA A 18 -8.12 0.30 4.64
C ALA A 18 -8.02 1.67 5.33
N GLY A 19 -9.16 2.35 5.42
CA GLY A 19 -9.23 3.71 5.95
C GLY A 19 -8.41 4.69 5.11
N ARG A 20 -7.42 5.33 5.74
CA ARG A 20 -6.50 6.31 5.11
C ARG A 20 -5.24 5.70 4.52
N HIS A 21 -5.11 4.38 4.52
CA HIS A 21 -3.92 3.68 4.07
C HIS A 21 -4.20 2.82 2.85
N VAL A 22 -3.26 2.85 1.91
CA VAL A 22 -3.15 1.93 0.80
C VAL A 22 -2.08 0.91 1.16
N TYR A 23 -2.42 -0.36 1.05
CA TYR A 23 -1.53 -1.49 1.25
C TYR A 23 -1.24 -2.12 -0.10
N THR A 24 0.04 -2.29 -0.42
CA THR A 24 0.49 -2.79 -1.70
C THR A 24 1.43 -3.97 -1.50
N ALA A 25 1.05 -5.14 -2.00
CA ALA A 25 1.94 -6.28 -2.11
C ALA A 25 2.91 -6.05 -3.28
N ALA A 26 4.22 -5.95 -3.03
CA ALA A 26 5.22 -5.52 -4.01
C ALA A 26 6.27 -6.62 -4.31
N GLY A 27 5.84 -7.88 -4.37
CA GLY A 27 6.72 -9.03 -4.64
C GLY A 27 7.85 -9.10 -3.61
N GLU A 28 9.09 -9.21 -4.08
CA GLU A 28 10.30 -9.28 -3.24
C GLU A 28 10.55 -8.01 -2.40
N ALA A 29 9.92 -6.87 -2.73
CA ALA A 29 9.99 -5.67 -1.90
C ALA A 29 9.00 -5.68 -0.72
N GLY A 30 8.22 -6.75 -0.60
CA GLY A 30 7.28 -7.01 0.48
C GLY A 30 6.05 -6.11 0.47
N LEU A 31 5.43 -5.96 1.64
CA LEU A 31 4.24 -5.13 1.82
C LEU A 31 4.66 -3.67 1.97
N ARG A 32 4.03 -2.78 1.20
CA ARG A 32 4.24 -1.32 1.27
C ARG A 32 2.97 -0.65 1.79
N ILE A 33 3.12 0.32 2.67
CA ILE A 33 2.01 1.05 3.30
C ILE A 33 2.13 2.53 2.94
N VAL A 34 1.12 3.07 2.28
CA VAL A 34 1.07 4.47 1.83
C VAL A 34 -0.08 5.18 2.54
N ASP A 35 0.22 6.31 3.19
CA ASP A 35 -0.79 7.21 3.72
C ASP A 35 -1.33 8.09 2.58
N VAL A 36 -2.64 8.06 2.40
CA VAL A 36 -3.38 8.82 1.37
C VAL A 36 -4.40 9.79 1.96
N SER A 37 -4.25 10.16 3.24
CA SER A 37 -5.12 11.13 3.90
C SER A 37 -5.14 12.52 3.27
N ASP A 38 -4.01 12.94 2.69
CA ASP A 38 -3.94 14.06 1.77
C ASP A 38 -3.66 13.51 0.36
N PRO A 39 -4.65 13.48 -0.54
CA PRO A 39 -4.48 12.98 -1.90
C PRO A 39 -3.44 13.74 -2.73
N SER A 40 -3.13 14.98 -2.38
CA SER A 40 -2.09 15.79 -3.05
C SER A 40 -0.69 15.54 -2.49
N ALA A 41 -0.58 14.88 -1.34
CA ALA A 41 0.66 14.62 -0.62
C ALA A 41 0.73 13.17 -0.08
N ALA A 42 0.33 12.20 -0.91
CA ALA A 42 0.47 10.79 -0.58
C ALA A 42 1.95 10.42 -0.35
N ARG A 43 2.22 9.59 0.65
CA ARG A 43 3.59 9.15 0.96
C ARG A 43 3.62 7.77 1.58
N GLU A 44 4.71 7.07 1.32
CA GLU A 44 5.01 5.83 2.00
C GLU A 44 5.32 6.08 3.48
N VAL A 45 4.68 5.30 4.35
CA VAL A 45 4.79 5.44 5.82
C VAL A 45 5.29 4.18 6.50
N GLY A 46 5.37 3.05 5.79
CA GLY A 46 5.89 1.81 6.36
C GLY A 46 6.04 0.71 5.32
N PHE A 47 6.78 -0.33 5.70
CA PHE A 47 6.94 -1.54 4.92
C PHE A 47 7.20 -2.75 5.82
N ASP A 48 6.89 -3.93 5.30
CA ASP A 48 7.30 -5.21 5.87
C ASP A 48 8.17 -5.96 4.86
N LEU A 49 9.13 -6.73 5.37
CA LEU A 49 10.08 -7.49 4.57
C LEU A 49 9.52 -8.89 4.26
N GLY A 50 10.04 -9.50 3.19
CA GLY A 50 9.61 -10.82 2.73
C GLY A 50 8.57 -10.73 1.62
N SER A 51 8.51 -11.75 0.77
CA SER A 51 7.74 -11.68 -0.46
C SER A 51 6.24 -11.55 -0.20
N ALA A 52 5.62 -10.49 -0.76
CA ALA A 52 4.18 -10.26 -0.69
C ALA A 52 3.59 -10.26 -2.10
N PHE A 53 2.61 -11.14 -2.34
CA PHE A 53 1.97 -11.27 -3.64
C PHE A 53 0.47 -10.91 -3.61
N ASP A 54 -0.15 -10.93 -2.44
CA ASP A 54 -1.55 -10.60 -2.26
C ASP A 54 -1.76 -9.80 -0.97
N VAL A 55 -2.87 -9.07 -0.89
CA VAL A 55 -3.28 -8.32 0.29
C VAL A 55 -4.81 -8.27 0.39
N ALA A 56 -5.32 -8.65 1.55
CA ALA A 56 -6.74 -8.58 1.87
C ALA A 56 -6.97 -7.78 3.14
N VAL A 57 -8.03 -6.97 3.17
CA VAL A 57 -8.53 -6.37 4.40
C VAL A 57 -9.49 -7.38 5.01
N VAL A 58 -9.06 -8.03 6.09
CA VAL A 58 -9.97 -8.84 6.92
C VAL A 58 -10.65 -7.87 7.88
N GLY A 59 -11.97 -7.76 7.78
CA GLY A 59 -12.77 -6.95 8.70
C GLY A 59 -12.66 -7.46 10.15
N ASN A 60 -13.19 -6.70 11.10
CA ASN A 60 -13.25 -7.17 12.48
C ASN A 60 -14.09 -8.45 12.57
N LEU A 61 -13.48 -9.50 13.12
CA LEU A 61 -14.21 -10.63 13.70
C LEU A 61 -14.96 -10.06 14.92
N ALA A 62 -16.25 -9.83 14.78
CA ALA A 62 -17.11 -9.36 15.88
C ALA A 62 -17.35 -10.46 16.92
#